data_AF-A0A1A8U8U4-F1
#
_entry.id   AF-A0A1A8U8U4-F1
#
_cell.length_a   1.000
_cell.length_b   1.000
_cell.length_c   1.000
_cell.angle_alpha   90.00
_cell.angle_beta   90.00
_cell.angle_gamma   90.00
#
_symmetry.space_group_name_H-M   'P 1'
#
loop_
_entity.id
_entity.type
_entity.pdbx_description
1 polymer ?
#
loop_
_entity_poly.entity_id
_entity_poly.type
_entity_poly.pdbx_seq_one_letter_code
_entity_poly.pdbx_strand_id
1 'polypeptide(L)'
;TQNTHFHLKPLAADSMKPNKLKWHLETLHPSYINNPLDFFKRKVEEYHQQSGPFMNAASVNKKAQLASYKVAYLIAKGKNLTQ
;
A
#
# COMPACT_ATOMS: atom_id res chain seq x y z
N THR A 1 18.12 -17.78 3.78
CA THR A 1 17.06 -16.82 4.16
C THR A 1 16.09 -16.73 3.01
N GLN A 2 14.97 -17.47 3.07
CA GLN A 2 14.04 -17.53 1.95
C GLN A 2 13.25 -16.22 1.89
N ASN A 3 13.58 -15.40 0.89
CA ASN A 3 12.82 -14.22 0.53
C ASN A 3 11.49 -14.66 -0.07
N THR A 4 10.47 -14.84 0.78
CA THR A 4 9.10 -15.00 0.32
C THR A 4 8.60 -13.64 -0.19
N HIS A 5 8.61 -13.48 -1.50
CA HIS A 5 8.00 -12.36 -2.20
C HIS A 5 6.48 -12.42 -1.97
N PHE A 6 5.98 -11.82 -0.89
CA PHE A 6 4.55 -11.68 -0.61
C PHE A 6 3.92 -10.77 -1.67
N HIS A 7 3.50 -11.35 -2.80
CA HIS A 7 2.52 -10.72 -3.67
C HIS A 7 1.18 -10.70 -2.92
N LEU A 8 0.99 -9.70 -2.06
CA LEU A 8 -0.29 -9.41 -1.43
C LEU A 8 -1.24 -8.90 -2.52
N LYS A 9 -1.93 -9.81 -3.20
CA LYS A 9 -3.03 -9.45 -4.10
C LYS A 9 -4.08 -8.72 -3.26
N PRO A 10 -4.46 -7.48 -3.59
CA PRO A 10 -5.45 -6.73 -2.82
C PRO A 10 -6.74 -7.52 -2.68
N LEU A 11 -7.17 -7.73 -1.44
CA LEU A 11 -8.43 -8.40 -1.14
C LEU A 11 -9.57 -7.42 -1.47
N ALA A 12 -10.26 -7.62 -2.58
CA ALA A 12 -11.45 -6.84 -2.89
C ALA A 12 -12.49 -7.02 -1.77
N ALA A 13 -13.28 -5.98 -1.44
CA ALA A 13 -14.29 -6.04 -0.38
C ALA A 13 -15.25 -7.25 -0.52
N ASP A 14 -15.62 -7.60 -1.76
CA ASP A 14 -16.43 -8.79 -2.05
C ASP A 14 -15.81 -10.11 -1.60
N SER A 15 -14.48 -10.17 -1.48
CA SER A 15 -13.74 -11.36 -1.07
C SER A 15 -13.76 -11.58 0.45
N MET A 16 -14.27 -10.63 1.24
CA MET A 16 -14.49 -10.80 2.69
C MET A 16 -15.74 -11.63 3.01
N LYS A 17 -16.57 -11.98 2.02
CA LYS A 17 -17.69 -12.91 2.21
C LYS A 17 -17.15 -14.28 2.65
N PRO A 18 -17.77 -15.00 3.61
CA PRO A 18 -17.18 -16.20 4.22
C PRO A 18 -16.65 -17.24 3.23
N ASN A 19 -17.44 -17.56 2.19
CA ASN A 19 -17.04 -18.53 1.17
C ASN A 19 -15.85 -18.04 0.32
N LYS A 20 -15.83 -16.76 -0.04
CA LYS A 20 -14.76 -16.16 -0.84
C LYS A 20 -13.48 -15.96 -0.03
N LEU A 21 -13.61 -15.61 1.25
CA LEU A 21 -12.48 -15.46 2.16
C LEU A 21 -11.82 -16.81 2.41
N LYS A 22 -12.62 -17.86 2.63
CA LYS A 22 -12.12 -19.23 2.76
C LYS A 22 -11.32 -19.65 1.52
N TRP A 23 -11.91 -19.51 0.32
CA TRP A 23 -11.22 -19.86 -0.92
C TRP A 23 -9.95 -19.03 -1.15
N HIS A 24 -9.96 -17.74 -0.81
CA HIS A 24 -8.79 -16.88 -0.90
C HIS A 24 -7.66 -17.37 0.02
N LEU A 25 -7.98 -17.70 1.27
CA LEU A 25 -7.01 -18.29 2.19
C LEU A 25 -6.49 -19.63 1.67
N GLU A 26 -7.35 -20.48 1.13
CA GLU A 26 -6.95 -21.78 0.58
C GLU A 26 -6.01 -21.69 -0.63
N THR A 27 -6.29 -20.76 -1.55
CA THR A 27 -5.59 -20.70 -2.84
C THR A 27 -4.38 -19.77 -2.85
N LEU A 28 -4.44 -18.66 -2.10
CA LEU A 28 -3.41 -17.62 -2.13
C LEU A 28 -2.58 -17.60 -0.84
N HIS A 29 -3.18 -18.00 0.27
CA HIS A 29 -2.64 -17.79 1.61
C HIS A 29 -2.79 -19.02 2.52
N PRO A 30 -2.37 -20.23 2.07
CA PRO A 30 -2.68 -21.47 2.78
C PRO A 30 -2.05 -21.55 4.17
N SER A 31 -0.96 -20.80 4.38
CA SER A 31 -0.31 -20.64 5.69
C SER A 31 -1.19 -19.97 6.76
N TYR A 32 -2.29 -19.31 6.36
CA TYR A 32 -3.15 -18.55 7.28
C TYR A 32 -4.49 -19.22 7.58
N ILE A 33 -4.82 -20.36 6.95
CA ILE A 33 -6.12 -21.04 7.08
C ILE A 33 -6.40 -21.45 8.54
N ASN A 34 -5.41 -22.02 9.22
CA ASN A 34 -5.55 -22.60 10.55
C ASN A 34 -5.17 -21.62 11.68
N ASN A 35 -4.97 -20.34 11.35
CA ASN A 35 -4.61 -19.37 12.37
C ASN A 35 -5.81 -19.05 13.26
N PRO A 36 -5.61 -18.93 14.58
CA PRO A 36 -6.68 -18.59 15.50
C PRO A 36 -7.18 -17.15 15.28
N LEU A 37 -8.41 -16.86 15.71
CA LEU A 37 -8.99 -15.52 15.61
C LEU A 37 -8.08 -14.42 16.18
N ASP A 38 -7.40 -14.70 17.29
CA ASP A 38 -6.55 -13.73 17.98
C ASP A 38 -5.31 -13.35 17.14
N PHE A 39 -4.86 -14.22 16.24
CA PHE A 39 -3.82 -13.87 15.27
C PHE A 39 -4.28 -12.70 14.39
N PHE A 40 -5.50 -12.76 13.88
CA PHE A 40 -6.06 -11.74 13.00
C PHE A 40 -6.36 -10.45 13.76
N LYS A 41 -6.89 -10.54 14.99
CA LYS A 41 -7.08 -9.36 15.85
C LYS A 41 -5.77 -8.61 16.08
N ARG A 42 -4.70 -9.34 16.42
CA ARG A 42 -3.36 -8.75 16.58
C ARG A 42 -2.85 -8.12 15.29
N LYS A 43 -3.06 -8.77 14.14
CA LYS A 43 -2.65 -8.20 12.83
C LYS A 43 -3.38 -6.91 12.48
N VAL A 44 -4.66 -6.80 12.83
CA VAL A 44 -5.43 -5.56 12.67
C VAL A 44 -4.82 -4.45 13.53
N GLU A 45 -4.50 -4.74 14.79
CA GLU A 45 -3.87 -3.76 15.68
C GLU A 45 -2.49 -3.32 15.17
N GLU A 46 -1.63 -4.26 14.76
CA GLU A 46 -0.33 -3.98 14.14
C GLU A 46 -0.48 -3.10 12.90
N TYR A 47 -1.47 -3.37 12.04
CA TYR A 47 -1.74 -2.57 10.85
C TYR A 47 -2.12 -1.13 11.21
N HIS A 48 -2.99 -0.94 12.20
CA HIS A 48 -3.37 0.41 12.65
C HIS A 48 -2.18 1.18 13.20
N GLN A 49 -1.33 0.52 14.00
CA GLN A 49 -0.10 1.13 14.53
C GLN A 49 0.87 1.53 13.41
N GLN A 50 1.01 0.71 12.36
CA GLN A 50 1.91 0.97 11.23
C GLN A 50 1.34 1.99 10.22
N SER A 51 0.02 2.15 10.16
CA SER A 51 -0.63 3.02 9.17
C SER A 51 -0.22 4.49 9.28
N GLY A 52 -0.05 5.02 10.49
CA GLY A 52 0.33 6.43 10.71
C GLY A 52 1.72 6.78 10.14
N PRO A 53 2.79 6.06 10.56
CA PRO A 53 4.13 6.25 10.01
C PRO A 53 4.20 6.05 8.49
N PHE A 54 3.47 5.06 7.94
CA PHE A 54 3.40 4.84 6.49
C PHE A 54 2.79 6.04 5.76
N MET A 55 1.66 6.56 6.25
CA MET A 55 1.01 7.73 5.64
C MET A 55 1.89 8.97 5.72
N ASN A 56 2.66 9.14 6.80
CA ASN A 56 3.64 10.22 6.91
C ASN A 56 4.82 10.06 5.94
N ALA A 57 5.33 8.84 5.76
CA ALA A 57 6.40 8.56 4.81
C ALA A 57 5.95 8.71 3.35
N ALA A 58 4.70 8.34 3.04
CA ALA A 58 4.09 8.52 1.73
C ALA A 58 3.61 9.96 1.47
N SER A 59 3.52 10.79 2.52
CA SER A 59 3.09 12.18 2.42
C SER A 59 4.16 13.02 1.73
N VAL A 60 3.76 13.71 0.67
CA VAL A 60 4.65 14.64 -0.03
C VAL A 60 4.68 15.97 0.72
N ASN A 61 5.89 16.47 0.97
CA ASN A 61 6.06 17.82 1.51
C ASN A 61 5.53 18.85 0.51
N LYS A 62 4.42 19.52 0.86
CA LYS A 62 3.75 20.53 0.01
C LYS A 62 4.68 21.64 -0.46
N LYS A 63 5.63 22.08 0.38
CA LYS A 63 6.60 23.13 0.02
C LYS A 63 7.58 22.61 -1.02
N ALA A 64 8.09 21.39 -0.84
CA ALA A 64 8.97 20.74 -1.81
C ALA A 64 8.25 20.49 -3.15
N GLN A 65 7.01 20.00 -3.11
CA GLN A 65 6.18 19.79 -4.30
C GLN A 65 5.96 21.09 -5.09
N LEU A 66 5.63 22.18 -4.40
CA LEU A 66 5.45 23.49 -5.02
C LEU A 66 6.74 24.02 -5.65
N ALA A 67 7.89 23.82 -4.99
CA ALA A 67 9.19 24.20 -5.54
C ALA A 67 9.49 23.41 -6.82
N SER A 68 9.33 22.07 -6.80
CA SER A 68 9.49 21.22 -7.98
C SER A 68 8.58 21.63 -9.13
N TYR A 69 7.31 21.94 -8.84
CA TYR A 69 6.35 22.44 -9.83
C TYR A 69 6.83 23.74 -10.48
N LYS A 70 7.27 24.73 -9.69
CA LYS A 70 7.76 26.01 -10.21
C LYS A 70 8.96 25.82 -11.13
N VAL A 71 9.91 24.97 -10.75
CA VAL A 71 11.09 24.65 -11.57
C VAL A 71 10.66 23.98 -12.89
N ALA A 72 9.80 22.96 -12.82
CA ALA A 72 9.29 22.29 -14.00
C ALA A 72 8.54 23.26 -14.94
N TYR A 73 7.73 24.16 -14.39
CA TYR A 73 7.01 25.19 -15.14
C TYR A 73 7.96 26.14 -15.88
N LEU A 74 9.02 26.61 -15.21
CA LEU A 74 10.03 27.47 -15.83
C LEU A 74 10.79 26.75 -16.96
N ILE A 75 11.14 25.47 -16.75
CA ILE A 75 11.78 24.64 -17.78
C ILE A 75 10.85 24.48 -18.98
N ALA A 76 9.56 24.17 -18.76
CA ALA A 76 8.58 24.03 -19.82
C ALA A 76 8.40 25.35 -20.59
N LYS A 77 8.31 26.49 -19.88
CA LYS A 77 8.19 27.81 -20.49
C LYS A 77 9.44 28.24 -21.26
N GLY A 78 10.63 27.98 -20.73
CA GLY A 78 11.90 28.29 -21.38
C GLY A 78 12.16 27.46 -22.65
N LYS A 79 11.69 26.20 -22.68
CA LYS A 79 11.74 25.36 -23.88
C LYS A 79 10.86 25.86 -25.04
N ASN A 80 9.88 26.73 -24.78
CA ASN A 80 9.05 27.37 -25.81
C ASN A 80 9.68 28.66 -26.39
N LEU A 81 10.86 29.08 -25.91
CA LEU A 81 11.55 30.32 -26.33
C LEU A 81 12.81 30.07 -27.18
N THR A 82 13.14 28.81 -27.48
CA THR A 82 14.36 28.39 -28.20
C THR A 82 14.09 27.50 -29.41
N GLN A 83 12.83 27.42 -29.86
CA GLN A 83 12.44 26.81 -31.14
C GLN A 83 12.18 27.89 -32.17
#